data_AF-A0AAD5U2Y9-F1
#
_entry.id   AF-A0AAD5U2Y9-F1
#
_cell.length_a   1.000
_cell.length_b   1.000
_cell.length_c   1.000
_cell.angle_alpha   90.00
_cell.angle_beta   90.00
_cell.angle_gamma   90.00
#
_symmetry.space_group_name_H-M   'P 1'
#
loop_
_entity.id
_entity.type
_entity.pdbx_description
1 polymer ?
#
loop_
_entity_poly.entity_id
_entity_poly.type
_entity_poly.pdbx_seq_one_letter_code
_entity_poly.pdbx_strand_id
1 'polypeptide(L)'
;MNTTEEHLLYWPYAKEQFEKINEFIGRLNLWCTAANDIVKFFTLMHFFEKQKSKFSTRLIKKYNFVTQIINQNSQSLIGLNNIFEPFGNSLINLENKQIEFEKSFWDQILKKLIELRLESVKYTKTIETELIELMNRINKERCETIKQIKIHENALCKRSIILKNAVDPWLTELILVKNLKLMTVRENQFQASFLILLHKIENFEFKIFSELQGILSNYCKLRETVIMENQKYAETSNAGAETFVSNFSSNQPNRTENFTVFQSKRLLEDFPLKINEIKLSKKGILRRKGGFLGKKWLLNLFCLTDTGFLHCFHASNCDKPDDINNYSFIYNDLKKPNAYFSINLQQSKISVEFVKEKAHLFVFEIKIYERKKKRMHLKKIQLKAGSEVEMIDWVALLRLKIDSYIPDGPPTLIFPEEESLMLKVEEAIYTGRSNTDINGNEEVKV
;
A
#
# COMPACT_ATOMS: atom_id res chain seq x y z
N MET A 1 -4.10 -10.96 -0.48
CA MET A 1 -3.11 -10.01 -1.06
C MET A 1 -1.86 -10.12 -0.22
N ASN A 2 -0.70 -10.43 -0.82
CA ASN A 2 0.50 -10.79 -0.04
C ASN A 2 1.48 -9.62 0.00
N THR A 3 1.73 -9.10 1.20
CA THR A 3 2.98 -8.38 1.48
C THR A 3 4.14 -9.32 1.26
N THR A 4 5.06 -8.97 0.37
CA THR A 4 6.34 -9.67 0.22
C THR A 4 7.20 -9.42 1.46
N GLU A 5 8.12 -10.34 1.78
CA GLU A 5 9.09 -10.16 2.86
C GLU A 5 9.88 -8.85 2.72
N GLU A 6 10.16 -8.47 1.47
CA GLU A 6 10.84 -7.22 1.13
C GLU A 6 10.01 -5.96 1.47
N HIS A 7 8.69 -6.01 1.39
CA HIS A 7 7.84 -4.91 1.88
C HIS A 7 7.94 -4.79 3.41
N LEU A 8 7.99 -5.91 4.12
CA LEU A 8 8.00 -5.92 5.58
C LEU A 8 9.35 -5.48 6.16
N LEU A 9 10.43 -5.58 5.39
CA LEU A 9 11.73 -5.02 5.76
C LEU A 9 11.66 -3.49 5.92
N TYR A 10 10.98 -2.80 5.01
CA TYR A 10 10.91 -1.33 4.99
C TYR A 10 9.66 -0.78 5.69
N TRP A 11 8.58 -1.56 5.71
CA TRP A 11 7.30 -1.22 6.33
C TRP A 11 6.79 -2.37 7.19
N PRO A 12 7.40 -2.63 8.36
CA PRO A 12 7.03 -3.76 9.21
C PRO A 12 5.57 -3.72 9.67
N TYR A 13 5.03 -2.51 9.85
CA TYR A 13 3.62 -2.28 10.20
C TYR A 13 2.64 -2.59 9.05
N ALA A 14 3.11 -2.76 7.80
CA ALA A 14 2.23 -3.01 6.65
C ALA A 14 1.46 -4.34 6.80
N LYS A 15 2.06 -5.34 7.45
CA LYS A 15 1.41 -6.62 7.74
C LYS A 15 0.14 -6.41 8.57
N GLU A 16 0.29 -5.75 9.71
CA GLU A 16 -0.82 -5.46 10.63
C GLU A 16 -1.89 -4.60 9.96
N GLN A 17 -1.50 -3.60 9.15
CA GLN A 17 -2.46 -2.79 8.39
C GLN A 17 -3.34 -3.65 7.47
N PHE A 18 -2.75 -4.59 6.73
CA PHE A 18 -3.50 -5.43 5.80
C PHE A 18 -4.32 -6.51 6.51
N GLU A 19 -3.81 -7.09 7.60
CA GLU A 19 -4.58 -8.01 8.44
C GLU A 19 -5.84 -7.32 8.97
N LYS A 20 -5.71 -6.10 9.50
CA LYS A 20 -6.86 -5.33 9.99
C LYS A 20 -7.87 -4.97 8.90
N ILE A 21 -7.42 -4.60 7.70
CA ILE A 21 -8.34 -4.37 6.58
C ILE A 21 -9.14 -5.63 6.24
N ASN A 22 -8.49 -6.80 6.23
CA ASN A 22 -9.18 -8.07 5.97
C ASN A 22 -10.19 -8.42 7.07
N GLU A 23 -9.87 -8.13 8.35
CA GLU A 23 -10.83 -8.27 9.45
C GLU A 23 -12.09 -7.42 9.22
N PHE A 24 -11.93 -6.16 8.79
CA PHE A 24 -13.06 -5.27 8.50
C PHE A 24 -13.91 -5.76 7.33
N ILE A 25 -13.28 -6.21 6.24
CA ILE A 25 -14.00 -6.80 5.10
C ILE A 25 -14.77 -8.05 5.55
N GLY A 26 -14.13 -8.91 6.36
CA GLY A 26 -14.79 -10.07 6.95
C GLY A 26 -16.02 -9.70 7.77
N ARG A 27 -15.91 -8.67 8.63
CA ARG A 27 -17.02 -8.17 9.45
C ARG A 27 -18.18 -7.62 8.61
N LEU A 28 -17.91 -6.86 7.55
CA LEU A 28 -18.95 -6.38 6.63
C LEU A 28 -19.67 -7.53 5.90
N ASN A 29 -18.93 -8.57 5.53
CA ASN A 29 -19.50 -9.77 4.91
C ASN A 29 -20.38 -10.57 5.87
N LEU A 30 -20.03 -10.61 7.16
CA LEU A 30 -20.89 -11.20 8.19
C LEU A 30 -22.21 -10.43 8.34
N TRP A 31 -22.19 -9.09 8.29
CA TRP A 31 -23.42 -8.29 8.29
C TRP A 31 -24.33 -8.59 7.10
N CYS A 32 -23.76 -8.72 5.89
CA CYS A 32 -24.52 -9.13 4.71
C CYS A 32 -25.16 -10.52 4.90
N THR A 33 -24.42 -11.45 5.51
CA THR A 33 -24.90 -12.82 5.77
C THR A 33 -26.03 -12.80 6.79
N ALA A 34 -25.85 -12.10 7.91
CA ALA A 34 -26.86 -11.94 8.95
C ALA A 34 -28.14 -11.28 8.41
N ALA A 35 -28.03 -10.20 7.63
CA ALA A 35 -29.19 -9.54 7.01
C ALA A 35 -29.93 -10.48 6.05
N ASN A 36 -29.21 -11.29 5.27
CA ASN A 36 -29.83 -12.30 4.41
C ASN A 36 -30.60 -13.35 5.22
N ASP A 37 -30.03 -13.87 6.31
CA ASP A 37 -30.65 -14.92 7.11
C ASP A 37 -31.85 -14.42 7.92
N ILE A 38 -31.78 -13.20 8.45
CA ILE A 38 -32.93 -12.52 9.07
C ILE A 38 -34.07 -12.39 8.05
N VAL A 39 -33.79 -11.94 6.82
CA VAL A 39 -34.82 -11.83 5.78
C VAL A 39 -35.43 -13.20 5.44
N LYS A 40 -34.62 -14.27 5.35
CA LYS A 40 -35.13 -15.63 5.12
C LYS A 40 -36.06 -16.06 6.24
N PHE A 41 -35.67 -15.84 7.50
CA PHE A 41 -36.49 -16.16 8.66
C PHE A 41 -37.84 -15.42 8.63
N PHE A 42 -37.83 -14.11 8.44
CA PHE A 42 -39.07 -13.31 8.38
C PHE A 42 -39.91 -13.61 7.13
N THR A 43 -39.30 -14.07 6.04
CA THR A 43 -40.02 -14.57 4.86
C THR A 43 -40.80 -15.85 5.19
N LEU A 44 -40.17 -16.77 5.92
CA LEU A 44 -40.83 -17.99 6.38
C LEU A 44 -41.96 -17.67 7.37
N MET A 45 -41.75 -16.74 8.28
CA MET A 45 -42.79 -16.26 9.20
C MET A 45 -43.98 -15.66 8.44
N HIS A 46 -43.73 -14.78 7.47
CA HIS A 46 -44.79 -14.21 6.63
C HIS A 46 -45.55 -15.31 5.88
N PHE A 47 -44.86 -16.34 5.37
CA PHE A 47 -45.50 -17.47 4.72
C PHE A 47 -46.51 -18.16 5.66
N PHE A 48 -46.14 -18.41 6.92
CA PHE A 48 -47.06 -19.01 7.89
C PHE A 48 -48.28 -18.13 8.17
N GLU A 49 -48.09 -16.83 8.35
CA GLU A 49 -49.18 -15.88 8.63
C GLU A 49 -50.14 -15.77 7.43
N LYS A 50 -49.60 -15.79 6.21
CA LYS A 50 -50.38 -15.90 4.98
C LYS A 50 -51.20 -17.19 4.89
N GLN A 51 -50.67 -18.32 5.35
CA GLN A 51 -51.43 -19.57 5.38
C GLN A 51 -52.58 -19.52 6.40
N LYS A 52 -52.37 -18.88 7.56
CA LYS A 52 -53.44 -18.67 8.57
C LYS A 52 -54.56 -17.79 8.01
N SER A 53 -54.21 -16.65 7.41
CA SER A 53 -55.13 -15.75 6.72
C SER A 53 -55.98 -16.51 5.69
N LYS A 54 -55.35 -17.29 4.79
CA LYS A 54 -56.06 -18.15 3.83
C LYS A 54 -56.98 -19.18 4.47
N PHE A 55 -56.56 -19.79 5.57
CA PHE A 55 -57.37 -20.78 6.29
C PHE A 55 -58.61 -20.13 6.90
N SER A 56 -58.48 -18.96 7.53
CA SER A 56 -59.60 -18.21 8.10
C SER A 56 -60.60 -17.79 7.03
N THR A 57 -60.14 -17.32 5.87
CA THR A 57 -61.02 -17.06 4.72
C THR A 57 -61.80 -18.29 4.27
N ARG A 58 -61.16 -19.47 4.24
CA ARG A 58 -61.85 -20.72 3.91
C ARG A 58 -62.88 -21.10 4.97
N LEU A 59 -62.58 -20.86 6.24
CA LEU A 59 -63.45 -21.18 7.35
C LEU A 59 -64.71 -20.30 7.34
N ILE A 60 -64.58 -19.00 7.05
CA ILE A 60 -65.73 -18.10 6.89
C ILE A 60 -66.59 -18.46 5.68
N LYS A 61 -65.98 -18.84 4.56
CA LYS A 61 -66.74 -19.36 3.41
C LYS A 61 -67.60 -20.56 3.78
N LYS A 62 -67.06 -21.49 4.59
CA LYS A 62 -67.82 -22.64 5.12
C LYS A 62 -68.90 -22.21 6.11
N TYR A 63 -68.60 -21.27 7.01
CA TYR A 63 -69.59 -20.71 7.94
C TYR A 63 -70.76 -20.06 7.19
N ASN A 64 -70.47 -19.21 6.19
CA ASN A 64 -71.49 -18.54 5.37
C ASN A 64 -72.38 -19.55 4.62
N PHE A 65 -71.82 -20.67 4.17
CA PHE A 65 -72.59 -21.75 3.57
C PHE A 65 -73.54 -22.41 4.59
N VAL A 66 -73.06 -22.69 5.81
CA VAL A 66 -73.88 -23.25 6.89
C VAL A 66 -75.00 -22.30 7.30
N THR A 67 -74.71 -21.02 7.50
CA THR A 67 -75.73 -20.02 7.85
C THR A 67 -76.75 -19.80 6.73
N GLN A 68 -76.34 -19.88 5.47
CA GLN A 68 -77.27 -19.86 4.34
C GLN A 68 -78.28 -21.01 4.41
N ILE A 69 -77.84 -22.23 4.74
CA ILE A 69 -78.73 -23.38 4.92
C ILE A 69 -79.68 -23.17 6.11
N ILE A 70 -79.19 -22.64 7.23
CA ILE A 70 -80.03 -22.39 8.42
C ILE A 70 -81.09 -21.31 8.12
N ASN A 71 -80.70 -20.23 7.45
CA ASN A 71 -81.60 -19.13 7.10
C ASN A 71 -82.71 -19.54 6.11
N GLN A 72 -82.42 -20.47 5.20
CA GLN A 72 -83.41 -21.04 4.28
C GLN A 72 -84.48 -21.89 4.99
N ASN A 73 -84.20 -22.38 6.21
CA ASN A 73 -85.10 -23.20 7.03
C ASN A 73 -85.62 -22.44 8.28
N SER A 74 -85.65 -21.11 8.21
CA SER A 74 -85.76 -20.19 9.36
C SER A 74 -87.00 -20.36 10.23
N GLN A 75 -88.11 -20.93 9.75
CA GLN A 75 -89.30 -21.17 10.58
C GLN A 75 -89.16 -22.32 11.58
N SER A 76 -88.24 -23.27 11.36
CA SER A 76 -88.03 -24.43 12.25
C SER A 76 -86.77 -24.35 13.11
N LEU A 77 -85.89 -23.36 12.89
CA LEU A 77 -84.53 -23.31 13.49
C LEU A 77 -84.16 -21.96 14.13
N ILE A 78 -85.15 -21.14 14.54
CA ILE A 78 -84.95 -19.80 15.13
C ILE A 78 -83.92 -19.80 16.27
N GLY A 79 -83.91 -20.84 17.12
CA GLY A 79 -82.96 -20.96 18.23
C GLY A 79 -81.49 -21.18 17.82
N LEU A 80 -81.23 -21.77 16.65
CA LEU A 80 -79.87 -21.96 16.13
C LEU A 80 -79.29 -20.67 15.56
N ASN A 81 -80.11 -19.84 14.90
CA ASN A 81 -79.63 -18.56 14.36
C ASN A 81 -79.07 -17.63 15.44
N ASN A 82 -79.73 -17.56 16.60
CA ASN A 82 -79.28 -16.74 17.74
C ASN A 82 -77.96 -17.24 18.36
N ILE A 83 -77.59 -18.51 18.16
CA ILE A 83 -76.34 -19.11 18.64
C ILE A 83 -75.22 -18.91 17.61
N PHE A 84 -75.53 -19.00 16.31
CA PHE A 84 -74.54 -18.92 15.25
C PHE A 84 -74.13 -17.49 14.92
N GLU A 85 -75.02 -16.49 15.01
CA GLU A 85 -74.71 -15.11 14.63
C GLU A 85 -73.53 -14.48 15.42
N PRO A 86 -73.45 -14.57 16.77
CA PRO A 86 -72.30 -14.05 17.51
C PRO A 86 -70.98 -14.77 17.15
N PHE A 87 -71.07 -16.07 16.84
CA PHE A 87 -69.94 -16.86 16.38
C PHE A 87 -69.46 -16.40 14.98
N GLY A 88 -70.38 -16.11 14.07
CA GLY A 88 -70.07 -15.55 12.76
C GLY A 88 -69.37 -14.20 12.81
N ASN A 89 -69.89 -13.29 13.62
CA ASN A 89 -69.27 -11.97 13.82
C ASN A 89 -67.84 -12.10 14.39
N SER A 90 -67.65 -13.03 15.33
CA SER A 90 -66.32 -13.33 15.89
C SER A 90 -65.37 -13.92 14.84
N LEU A 91 -65.86 -14.81 13.97
CA LEU A 91 -65.07 -15.38 12.88
C LEU A 91 -64.67 -14.32 11.84
N ILE A 92 -65.61 -13.49 11.38
CA ILE A 92 -65.35 -12.41 10.41
C ILE A 92 -64.32 -11.41 10.97
N ASN A 93 -64.46 -11.05 12.25
CA ASN A 93 -63.47 -10.18 12.90
C ASN A 93 -62.09 -10.84 12.96
N LEU A 94 -62.01 -12.14 13.27
CA LEU A 94 -60.77 -12.89 13.29
C LEU A 94 -60.09 -12.94 11.90
N GLU A 95 -60.84 -13.16 10.82
CA GLU A 95 -60.29 -13.11 9.45
C GLU A 95 -59.76 -11.71 9.12
N ASN A 96 -60.57 -10.67 9.33
CA ASN A 96 -60.16 -9.31 9.01
C ASN A 96 -58.86 -8.94 9.73
N LYS A 97 -58.73 -9.33 11.00
CA LYS A 97 -57.51 -9.10 11.80
C LYS A 97 -56.32 -9.91 11.31
N GLN A 98 -56.51 -11.15 10.88
CA GLN A 98 -55.41 -11.95 10.31
C GLN A 98 -54.94 -11.41 8.97
N ILE A 99 -55.85 -10.93 8.12
CA ILE A 99 -55.51 -10.27 6.84
C ILE A 99 -54.78 -8.96 7.11
N GLU A 100 -55.27 -8.15 8.05
CA GLU A 100 -54.63 -6.88 8.44
C GLU A 100 -53.23 -7.10 9.02
N PHE A 101 -53.05 -8.13 9.84
CA PHE A 101 -51.75 -8.50 10.37
C PHE A 101 -50.81 -9.01 9.27
N GLU A 102 -51.26 -9.89 8.38
CA GLU A 102 -50.45 -10.36 7.24
C GLU A 102 -49.94 -9.17 6.43
N LYS A 103 -50.83 -8.24 6.08
CA LYS A 103 -50.49 -7.04 5.31
C LYS A 103 -49.50 -6.16 6.07
N SER A 104 -49.77 -5.88 7.34
CA SER A 104 -48.90 -5.05 8.18
C SER A 104 -47.54 -5.69 8.41
N PHE A 105 -47.47 -7.02 8.54
CA PHE A 105 -46.23 -7.77 8.64
C PHE A 105 -45.40 -7.60 7.36
N TRP A 106 -46.04 -7.74 6.19
CA TRP A 106 -45.35 -7.51 4.92
C TRP A 106 -44.83 -6.08 4.81
N ASP A 107 -45.71 -5.08 4.98
CA ASP A 107 -45.40 -3.67 4.71
C ASP A 107 -44.41 -3.08 5.73
N GLN A 108 -44.55 -3.41 7.01
CA GLN A 108 -43.78 -2.78 8.08
C GLN A 108 -42.51 -3.56 8.45
N ILE A 109 -42.49 -4.87 8.23
CA ILE A 109 -41.39 -5.74 8.67
C ILE A 109 -40.63 -6.28 7.47
N LEU A 110 -41.26 -7.14 6.67
CA LEU A 110 -40.53 -7.90 5.65
C LEU A 110 -39.99 -7.02 4.53
N LYS A 111 -40.78 -6.06 4.04
CA LYS A 111 -40.34 -5.09 3.04
C LYS A 111 -39.13 -4.28 3.51
N LYS A 112 -39.19 -3.76 4.75
CA LYS A 112 -38.08 -2.99 5.34
C LYS A 112 -36.82 -3.82 5.55
N LEU A 113 -36.95 -5.09 5.95
CA LEU A 113 -35.80 -6.00 6.06
C LEU A 113 -35.15 -6.28 4.70
N ILE A 114 -35.96 -6.42 3.64
CA ILE A 114 -35.45 -6.60 2.27
C ILE A 114 -34.70 -5.35 1.81
N GLU A 115 -35.24 -4.16 2.06
CA GLU A 115 -34.60 -2.87 1.75
C GLU A 115 -33.27 -2.72 2.49
N LEU A 116 -33.26 -2.96 3.82
CA LEU A 116 -32.05 -2.92 4.65
C LEU A 116 -30.98 -3.91 4.17
N ARG A 117 -31.37 -5.11 3.76
CA ARG A 117 -30.47 -6.13 3.18
C ARG A 117 -29.86 -5.66 1.87
N LEU A 118 -30.67 -5.09 0.96
CA LEU A 118 -30.19 -4.57 -0.31
C LEU A 118 -29.21 -3.41 -0.12
N GLU A 119 -29.51 -2.51 0.82
CA GLU A 119 -28.61 -1.43 1.21
C GLU A 119 -27.29 -1.98 1.78
N SER A 120 -27.35 -2.96 2.68
CA SER A 120 -26.20 -3.66 3.26
C SER A 120 -25.28 -4.25 2.21
N VAL A 121 -25.82 -5.02 1.27
CA VAL A 121 -25.04 -5.63 0.19
C VAL A 121 -24.40 -4.57 -0.71
N LYS A 122 -25.14 -3.52 -1.05
CA LYS A 122 -24.63 -2.45 -1.92
C LYS A 122 -23.49 -1.68 -1.23
N TYR A 123 -23.69 -1.29 0.02
CA TYR A 123 -22.71 -0.52 0.77
C TYR A 123 -21.42 -1.30 1.04
N THR A 124 -21.55 -2.57 1.47
CA THR A 124 -20.38 -3.45 1.68
C THR A 124 -19.53 -3.57 0.42
N LYS A 125 -20.14 -3.77 -0.76
CA LYS A 125 -19.40 -3.82 -2.03
C LYS A 125 -18.68 -2.51 -2.35
N THR A 126 -19.32 -1.37 -2.10
CA THR A 126 -18.71 -0.05 -2.31
C THR A 126 -17.49 0.13 -1.41
N ILE A 127 -17.63 -0.16 -0.11
CA ILE A 127 -16.51 -0.04 0.84
C ILE A 127 -15.38 -1.03 0.53
N GLU A 128 -15.70 -2.27 0.18
CA GLU A 128 -14.71 -3.26 -0.22
C GLU A 128 -13.89 -2.79 -1.44
N THR A 129 -14.57 -2.21 -2.43
CA THR A 129 -13.92 -1.62 -3.62
C THR A 129 -13.01 -0.46 -3.22
N GLU A 130 -13.50 0.49 -2.41
CA GLU A 130 -12.71 1.64 -1.93
C GLU A 130 -11.46 1.18 -1.14
N LEU A 131 -11.60 0.15 -0.28
CA LEU A 131 -10.49 -0.42 0.49
C LEU A 131 -9.44 -1.08 -0.42
N ILE A 132 -9.88 -1.90 -1.38
CA ILE A 132 -9.00 -2.58 -2.35
C ILE A 132 -8.22 -1.56 -3.19
N GLU A 133 -8.89 -0.50 -3.68
CA GLU A 133 -8.24 0.56 -4.45
C GLU A 133 -7.19 1.30 -3.63
N LEU A 134 -7.51 1.63 -2.38
CA LEU A 134 -6.60 2.30 -1.47
C LEU A 134 -5.35 1.44 -1.18
N MET A 135 -5.54 0.14 -0.96
CA MET A 135 -4.44 -0.83 -0.79
C MET A 135 -3.57 -0.95 -2.04
N ASN A 136 -4.19 -1.09 -3.21
CA ASN A 136 -3.46 -1.24 -4.47
C ASN A 136 -2.61 0.00 -4.77
N ARG A 137 -3.14 1.19 -4.47
CA ARG A 137 -2.43 2.45 -4.62
C ARG A 137 -1.17 2.49 -3.75
N ILE A 138 -1.30 2.20 -2.46
CA ILE A 138 -0.15 2.30 -1.55
C ILE A 138 0.91 1.22 -1.82
N ASN A 139 0.48 0.00 -2.18
CA ASN A 139 1.41 -1.06 -2.57
C ASN A 139 2.19 -0.72 -3.83
N LYS A 140 1.56 -0.06 -4.81
CA LYS A 140 2.27 0.39 -6.01
C LYS A 140 3.38 1.40 -5.68
N GLU A 141 3.11 2.34 -4.77
CA GLU A 141 4.10 3.33 -4.32
C GLU A 141 5.25 2.67 -3.52
N ARG A 142 4.93 1.69 -2.66
CA ARG A 142 5.93 0.88 -1.93
C ARG A 142 6.83 0.10 -2.88
N CYS A 143 6.26 -0.57 -3.89
CA CYS A 143 7.00 -1.29 -4.92
C CYS A 143 7.96 -0.37 -5.69
N GLU A 144 7.49 0.81 -6.10
CA GLU A 144 8.35 1.78 -6.81
C GLU A 144 9.48 2.28 -5.90
N THR A 145 9.19 2.54 -4.63
CA THR A 145 10.20 2.96 -3.64
C THR A 145 11.26 1.87 -3.44
N ILE A 146 10.88 0.60 -3.27
CA ILE A 146 11.82 -0.54 -3.21
C ILE A 146 12.70 -0.59 -4.46
N LYS A 147 12.11 -0.37 -5.64
CA LYS A 147 12.86 -0.36 -6.89
C LYS A 147 13.92 0.74 -6.90
N GLN A 148 13.61 1.92 -6.39
CA GLN A 148 14.58 3.02 -6.26
C GLN A 148 15.67 2.70 -5.22
N ILE A 149 15.33 2.04 -4.10
CA ILE A 149 16.31 1.56 -3.12
C ILE A 149 17.30 0.60 -3.81
N LYS A 150 16.81 -0.41 -4.53
CA LYS A 150 17.66 -1.36 -5.26
C LYS A 150 18.55 -0.68 -6.30
N ILE A 151 18.05 0.33 -7.00
CA ILE A 151 18.84 1.10 -7.96
C ILE A 151 19.99 1.82 -7.24
N HIS A 152 19.72 2.42 -6.08
CA HIS A 152 20.73 3.12 -5.29
C HIS A 152 21.76 2.17 -4.68
N GLU A 153 21.33 1.05 -4.09
CA GLU A 153 22.24 0.02 -3.55
C GLU A 153 23.16 -0.57 -4.64
N ASN A 154 22.61 -0.84 -5.83
CA ASN A 154 23.40 -1.29 -6.97
C ASN A 154 24.42 -0.24 -7.42
N ALA A 155 24.07 1.05 -7.34
CA ALA A 155 25.00 2.13 -7.64
C ALA A 155 26.13 2.21 -6.60
N LEU A 156 25.82 2.03 -5.30
CA LEU A 156 26.81 2.04 -4.21
C LEU A 156 27.82 0.90 -4.29
N CYS A 157 27.45 -0.24 -4.88
CA CYS A 157 28.35 -1.39 -4.99
C CYS A 157 29.58 -1.04 -5.86
N LYS A 158 30.77 -0.95 -5.25
CA LYS A 158 32.03 -0.45 -5.87
C LYS A 158 32.37 -1.04 -7.25
N ARG A 159 31.93 -2.26 -7.56
CA ARG A 159 32.12 -2.88 -8.89
C ARG A 159 31.33 -2.18 -9.99
N SER A 160 30.17 -1.58 -9.69
CA SER A 160 29.36 -0.86 -10.67
C SER A 160 29.97 0.50 -11.02
N ILE A 161 30.66 1.15 -10.07
CA ILE A 161 31.29 2.47 -10.23
C ILE A 161 32.45 2.42 -11.24
N ILE A 162 33.18 1.30 -11.34
CA ILE A 162 34.32 1.17 -12.27
C ILE A 162 33.86 0.87 -13.72
N LEU A 163 32.58 0.52 -13.92
CA LEU A 163 32.07 0.14 -15.24
C LEU A 163 31.81 1.35 -16.14
N LYS A 164 31.87 1.10 -17.46
CA LYS A 164 31.61 2.11 -18.51
C LYS A 164 30.21 2.74 -18.43
N ASN A 165 29.25 2.04 -17.80
CA ASN A 165 27.87 2.46 -17.60
C ASN A 165 27.54 2.73 -16.11
N ALA A 166 28.57 3.02 -15.30
CA ALA A 166 28.39 3.37 -13.90
C ALA A 166 27.41 4.55 -13.75
N VAL A 167 26.43 4.39 -12.86
CA VAL A 167 25.53 5.47 -12.44
C VAL A 167 26.09 6.03 -11.15
N ASP A 168 26.21 7.36 -11.04
CA ASP A 168 26.68 7.97 -9.80
C ASP A 168 25.69 7.70 -8.66
N PRO A 169 26.14 7.09 -7.53
CA PRO A 169 25.33 6.94 -6.33
C PRO A 169 24.70 8.25 -5.83
N TRP A 170 25.37 9.40 -5.98
CA TRP A 170 24.82 10.70 -5.55
C TRP A 170 23.53 11.05 -6.33
N LEU A 171 23.49 10.75 -7.63
CA LEU A 171 22.28 10.98 -8.42
C LEU A 171 21.14 10.06 -7.98
N THR A 172 21.42 8.77 -7.79
CA THR A 172 20.38 7.82 -7.34
C THR A 172 19.92 8.11 -5.90
N GLU A 173 20.80 8.65 -5.05
CA GLU A 173 20.48 9.12 -3.70
C GLU A 173 19.43 10.25 -3.73
N LEU A 174 19.64 11.28 -4.55
CA LEU A 174 18.70 12.40 -4.67
C LEU A 174 17.30 11.93 -5.13
N ILE A 175 17.25 10.98 -6.06
CA ILE A 175 15.98 10.35 -6.50
C ILE A 175 15.35 9.58 -5.35
N LEU A 176 16.14 8.78 -4.63
CA LEU A 176 15.66 7.97 -3.52
C LEU A 176 15.11 8.85 -2.40
N VAL A 177 15.83 9.89 -1.97
CA VAL A 177 15.36 10.85 -0.95
C VAL A 177 14.04 11.51 -1.37
N LYS A 178 13.92 11.92 -2.64
CA LYS A 178 12.67 12.51 -3.15
C LYS A 178 11.51 11.50 -3.13
N ASN A 179 11.78 10.25 -3.53
CA ASN A 179 10.78 9.18 -3.47
C ASN A 179 10.39 8.83 -2.04
N LEU A 180 11.32 8.76 -1.08
CA LEU A 180 11.02 8.50 0.33
C LEU A 180 10.18 9.62 0.97
N LYS A 181 10.48 10.89 0.64
CA LYS A 181 9.65 12.03 1.07
C LYS A 181 8.23 11.92 0.52
N LEU A 182 8.09 11.62 -0.79
CA LEU A 182 6.79 11.41 -1.41
C LEU A 182 6.05 10.23 -0.78
N MET A 183 6.74 9.11 -0.57
CA MET A 183 6.19 7.91 0.04
C MET A 183 5.68 8.19 1.46
N THR A 184 6.41 8.96 2.26
CA THR A 184 5.97 9.39 3.60
C THR A 184 4.65 10.17 3.54
N VAL A 185 4.54 11.11 2.59
CA VAL A 185 3.30 11.88 2.38
C VAL A 185 2.16 10.95 1.94
N ARG A 186 2.41 10.01 1.01
CA ARG A 186 1.41 9.05 0.55
C ARG A 186 0.96 8.09 1.64
N GLU A 187 1.86 7.68 2.52
CA GLU A 187 1.56 6.82 3.65
C GLU A 187 0.64 7.50 4.67
N ASN A 188 0.93 8.76 5.00
CA ASN A 188 0.08 9.56 5.88
C ASN A 188 -1.30 9.82 5.23
N GLN A 189 -1.35 10.05 3.91
CA GLN A 189 -2.62 10.17 3.17
C GLN A 189 -3.42 8.86 3.18
N PHE A 190 -2.74 7.72 3.02
CA PHE A 190 -3.34 6.39 3.12
C PHE A 190 -3.96 6.18 4.49
N GLN A 191 -3.23 6.47 5.58
CA GLN A 191 -3.74 6.37 6.94
C GLN A 191 -4.96 7.26 7.17
N ALA A 192 -4.90 8.53 6.77
CA ALA A 192 -6.02 9.45 6.91
C ALA A 192 -7.26 8.98 6.13
N SER A 193 -7.07 8.51 4.89
CA SER A 193 -8.17 8.00 4.06
C SER A 193 -8.78 6.73 4.66
N PHE A 194 -7.94 5.86 5.22
CA PHE A 194 -8.37 4.65 5.90
C PHE A 194 -9.18 4.97 7.17
N LEU A 195 -8.77 5.94 7.99
CA LEU A 195 -9.53 6.37 9.16
C LEU A 195 -10.91 6.93 8.79
N ILE A 196 -11.00 7.68 7.68
CA ILE A 196 -12.29 8.14 7.15
C ILE A 196 -13.18 6.95 6.75
N LEU A 197 -12.62 5.96 6.06
CA LEU A 197 -13.34 4.73 5.70
C LEU A 197 -13.80 3.95 6.93
N LEU A 198 -12.96 3.87 7.96
CA LEU A 198 -13.31 3.21 9.21
C LEU A 198 -14.50 3.90 9.88
N HIS A 199 -14.49 5.23 9.96
CA HIS A 199 -15.59 5.98 10.53
C HIS A 199 -16.89 5.82 9.70
N LYS A 200 -16.77 5.76 8.36
CA LYS A 200 -17.90 5.41 7.48
C LYS A 200 -18.45 4.01 7.77
N ILE A 201 -17.60 3.02 8.04
CA ILE A 201 -18.02 1.66 8.41
C ILE A 201 -18.76 1.70 9.75
N GLU A 202 -18.19 2.33 10.78
CA GLU A 202 -18.79 2.42 12.11
C GLU A 202 -20.17 3.08 12.08
N ASN A 203 -20.29 4.22 11.39
CA ASN A 203 -21.58 4.91 11.22
C ASN A 203 -22.60 4.05 10.49
N PHE A 204 -22.15 3.27 9.51
CA PHE A 204 -23.02 2.36 8.77
C PHE A 204 -23.50 1.19 9.63
N GLU A 205 -22.62 0.58 10.42
CA GLU A 205 -23.00 -0.49 11.35
C GLU A 205 -23.98 0.00 12.40
N PHE A 206 -23.75 1.19 12.94
CA PHE A 206 -24.69 1.83 13.87
C PHE A 206 -26.06 2.05 13.22
N LYS A 207 -26.08 2.53 11.98
CA LYS A 207 -27.32 2.69 11.20
C LYS A 207 -28.05 1.37 11.02
N ILE A 208 -27.37 0.31 10.54
CA ILE A 208 -27.98 -1.02 10.36
C ILE A 208 -28.57 -1.51 11.68
N PHE A 209 -27.79 -1.43 12.77
CA PHE A 209 -28.21 -1.92 14.07
C PHE A 209 -29.47 -1.18 14.55
N SER A 210 -29.48 0.15 14.47
CA SER A 210 -30.61 0.98 14.86
C SER A 210 -31.86 0.68 14.02
N GLU A 211 -31.71 0.51 12.70
CA GLU A 211 -32.84 0.19 11.82
C GLU A 211 -33.40 -1.21 12.08
N LEU A 212 -32.52 -2.20 12.25
CA LEU A 212 -32.93 -3.56 12.60
C LEU A 212 -33.66 -3.59 13.95
N GLN A 213 -33.13 -2.90 14.97
CA GLN A 213 -33.79 -2.78 16.27
C GLN A 213 -35.18 -2.15 16.14
N GLY A 214 -35.31 -1.10 15.33
CA GLY A 214 -36.60 -0.45 15.05
C GLY A 214 -37.59 -1.40 14.36
N ILE A 215 -37.14 -2.17 13.37
CA ILE A 215 -37.97 -3.17 12.68
C ILE A 215 -38.43 -4.27 13.65
N LEU A 216 -37.52 -4.81 14.46
CA LEU A 216 -37.84 -5.87 15.43
C LEU A 216 -38.79 -5.36 16.52
N SER A 217 -38.61 -4.12 16.99
CA SER A 217 -39.51 -3.49 17.94
C SER A 217 -40.91 -3.31 17.37
N ASN A 218 -41.02 -2.91 16.09
CA ASN A 218 -42.31 -2.82 15.41
C ASN A 218 -42.96 -4.20 15.25
N TYR A 219 -42.17 -5.24 14.98
CA TYR A 219 -42.67 -6.61 14.94
C TYR A 219 -43.24 -7.04 16.30
N CYS A 220 -42.51 -6.79 17.40
CA CYS A 220 -43.00 -7.11 18.74
C CYS A 220 -44.30 -6.37 19.05
N LYS A 221 -44.38 -5.06 18.78
CA LYS A 221 -45.61 -4.28 18.97
C LYS A 221 -46.78 -4.79 18.12
N LEU A 222 -46.53 -5.09 16.85
CA LEU A 222 -47.55 -5.64 15.95
C LEU A 222 -48.06 -6.99 16.48
N ARG A 223 -47.15 -7.80 17.02
CA ARG A 223 -47.48 -9.10 17.60
C ARG A 223 -48.20 -8.97 18.94
N GLU A 224 -47.80 -8.06 19.80
CA GLU A 224 -48.46 -7.72 21.07
C GLU A 224 -49.88 -7.23 20.82
N THR A 225 -50.12 -6.34 19.85
CA THR A 225 -51.48 -5.93 19.48
C THR A 225 -52.33 -7.13 19.11
N VAL A 226 -51.82 -8.04 18.27
CA VAL A 226 -52.55 -9.26 17.91
C VAL A 226 -52.73 -10.20 19.10
N ILE A 227 -51.75 -10.33 19.99
CA ILE A 227 -51.85 -11.16 21.20
C ILE A 227 -52.87 -10.56 22.18
N MET A 228 -52.83 -9.27 22.48
CA MET A 228 -53.77 -8.58 23.37
C MET A 228 -55.19 -8.59 22.79
N GLU A 229 -55.34 -8.35 21.49
CA GLU A 229 -56.64 -8.42 20.82
C GLU A 229 -57.18 -9.86 20.81
N ASN A 230 -56.34 -10.87 20.60
CA ASN A 230 -56.74 -12.28 20.70
C ASN A 230 -56.95 -12.75 22.16
N GLN A 231 -56.22 -12.22 23.13
CA GLN A 231 -56.37 -12.47 24.58
C GLN A 231 -57.69 -11.87 25.09
N LYS A 232 -58.13 -10.73 24.56
CA LYS A 232 -59.48 -10.20 24.80
C LYS A 232 -60.59 -11.18 24.33
N TYR A 233 -60.26 -12.15 23.45
CA TYR A 233 -61.12 -13.27 23.08
C TYR A 233 -60.72 -14.61 23.72
N ALA A 234 -59.59 -14.67 24.45
CA ALA A 234 -58.97 -15.89 24.99
C ALA A 234 -58.51 -15.73 26.46
N GLU A 235 -59.14 -14.86 27.25
CA GLU A 235 -58.99 -14.73 28.71
C GLU A 235 -59.56 -15.95 29.48
N THR A 236 -59.34 -17.15 28.94
CA THR A 236 -59.41 -18.43 29.65
C THR A 236 -58.15 -19.28 29.48
N SER A 237 -57.00 -18.76 29.04
CA SER A 237 -55.76 -19.57 29.05
C SER A 237 -54.42 -18.82 28.93
N ASN A 238 -53.84 -18.49 30.09
CA ASN A 238 -52.42 -18.57 30.48
C ASN A 238 -51.35 -17.55 30.02
N ALA A 239 -50.65 -17.08 31.06
CA ALA A 239 -49.44 -16.28 31.09
C ALA A 239 -48.17 -17.11 30.86
N GLY A 240 -47.22 -16.55 30.11
CA GLY A 240 -45.90 -17.18 29.88
C GLY A 240 -44.98 -16.51 28.85
N ALA A 241 -45.30 -15.30 28.36
CA ALA A 241 -44.58 -14.67 27.24
C ALA A 241 -43.54 -13.60 27.66
N GLU A 242 -43.40 -13.28 28.95
CA GLU A 242 -42.59 -12.13 29.41
C GLU A 242 -41.08 -12.41 29.56
N THR A 243 -40.62 -13.66 29.42
CA THR A 243 -39.23 -14.03 29.75
C THR A 243 -38.23 -13.95 28.59
N PHE A 244 -38.66 -13.61 27.36
CA PHE A 244 -37.78 -13.63 26.18
C PHE A 244 -37.15 -12.26 25.84
N VAL A 245 -37.75 -11.16 26.30
CA VAL A 245 -37.30 -9.79 25.96
C VAL A 245 -36.19 -9.28 26.89
N SER A 246 -36.04 -9.82 28.11
CA SER A 246 -35.03 -9.35 29.07
C SER A 246 -33.58 -9.74 28.75
N ASN A 247 -33.36 -10.71 27.85
CA ASN A 247 -32.01 -11.16 27.46
C ASN A 247 -31.46 -10.49 26.19
N PHE A 248 -32.19 -9.56 25.58
CA PHE A 248 -31.73 -8.86 24.36
C PHE A 248 -31.05 -7.51 24.65
N SER A 249 -30.97 -7.10 25.92
CA SER A 249 -30.44 -5.79 26.33
C SER A 249 -28.95 -5.77 26.69
N SER A 250 -28.23 -6.89 26.54
CA SER A 250 -26.85 -7.03 27.06
C SER A 250 -25.74 -7.20 26.01
N ASN A 251 -26.01 -7.03 24.72
CA ASN A 251 -24.96 -7.03 23.68
C ASN A 251 -24.88 -5.67 22.98
N GLN A 252 -24.12 -4.74 23.57
CA GLN A 252 -23.60 -3.61 22.79
C GLN A 252 -22.47 -4.09 21.87
N PRO A 253 -22.31 -3.51 20.66
CA PRO A 253 -21.12 -3.75 19.87
C PRO A 253 -19.90 -3.26 20.66
N ASN A 254 -18.93 -4.15 20.86
CA ASN A 254 -17.63 -3.77 21.44
C ASN A 254 -17.06 -2.61 20.63
N ARG A 255 -16.79 -1.49 21.32
CA ARG A 255 -16.00 -0.39 20.79
C ARG A 255 -14.64 -0.93 20.37
N THR A 256 -14.26 -0.58 19.16
CA THR A 256 -12.95 -0.78 18.56
C THR A 256 -11.87 -0.17 19.46
N GLU A 257 -10.90 -0.99 19.85
CA GLU A 257 -9.73 -0.58 20.63
C GLU A 257 -8.92 0.51 19.88
N ASN A 258 -8.27 1.39 20.64
CA ASN A 258 -7.46 2.50 20.13
C ASN A 258 -6.41 2.02 19.11
N PHE A 259 -6.58 2.39 17.85
CA PHE A 259 -5.71 2.01 16.74
C PHE A 259 -4.42 2.85 16.69
N THR A 260 -3.44 2.50 17.53
CA THR A 260 -2.14 3.21 17.60
C THR A 260 -1.34 3.15 16.29
N VAL A 261 -1.53 2.13 15.45
CA VAL A 261 -0.80 1.95 14.17
C VAL A 261 -1.22 2.93 13.08
N PHE A 262 -2.46 3.42 13.08
CA PHE A 262 -2.95 4.39 12.10
C PHE A 262 -2.94 5.83 12.60
N GLN A 263 -2.71 6.04 13.91
CA GLN A 263 -2.70 7.36 14.55
C GLN A 263 -1.30 8.00 14.62
N SER A 264 -0.25 7.23 14.40
CA SER A 264 1.13 7.72 14.53
C SER A 264 1.61 8.31 13.20
N LYS A 265 1.82 9.63 13.18
CA LYS A 265 2.37 10.37 12.03
C LYS A 265 3.75 9.81 11.69
N ARG A 266 3.96 9.47 10.41
CA ARG A 266 5.25 8.93 9.94
C ARG A 266 6.19 10.07 9.56
N LEU A 267 7.40 10.05 10.09
CA LEU A 267 8.49 10.95 9.71
C LEU A 267 9.53 10.20 8.88
N LEU A 268 10.28 10.94 8.06
CA LEU A 268 11.37 10.37 7.27
C LEU A 268 12.49 9.78 8.15
N GLU A 269 12.66 10.34 9.35
CA GLU A 269 13.65 9.93 10.35
C GLU A 269 13.41 8.53 10.90
N ASP A 270 12.14 8.09 10.88
CA ASP A 270 11.67 6.77 11.34
C ASP A 270 11.88 5.67 10.29
N PHE A 271 12.28 6.02 9.06
CA PHE A 271 12.50 5.04 8.01
C PHE A 271 13.73 4.17 8.34
N PRO A 272 13.65 2.82 8.21
CA PRO A 272 14.75 1.94 8.62
C PRO A 272 16.07 2.18 7.89
N LEU A 273 16.00 2.62 6.63
CA LEU A 273 17.17 2.92 5.82
C LEU A 273 17.71 4.31 6.19
N LYS A 274 18.89 4.35 6.83
CA LYS A 274 19.66 5.59 7.01
C LYS A 274 20.47 5.86 5.74
N ILE A 275 20.08 6.88 4.98
CA ILE A 275 20.84 7.32 3.81
C ILE A 275 22.03 8.14 4.28
N ASN A 276 23.24 7.69 3.95
CA ASN A 276 24.46 8.46 4.18
C ASN A 276 24.61 9.48 3.05
N GLU A 277 24.61 10.77 3.41
CA GLU A 277 24.70 11.85 2.42
C GLU A 277 26.03 11.81 1.69
N ILE A 278 25.99 11.61 0.36
CA ILE A 278 27.17 11.76 -0.48
C ILE A 278 27.43 13.25 -0.70
N LYS A 279 28.57 13.72 -0.23
CA LYS A 279 28.93 15.15 -0.33
C LYS A 279 29.44 15.49 -1.73
N LEU A 280 29.26 16.77 -2.08
CA LEU A 280 29.86 17.37 -3.25
C LEU A 280 31.27 17.86 -2.89
N SER A 281 32.28 17.35 -3.60
CA SER A 281 33.64 17.87 -3.51
C SER A 281 33.73 19.32 -4.00
N LYS A 282 32.97 19.67 -5.06
CA LYS A 282 32.87 21.04 -5.57
C LYS A 282 31.60 21.26 -6.38
N LYS A 283 31.06 22.47 -6.32
CA LYS A 283 30.00 22.95 -7.21
C LYS A 283 30.33 24.34 -7.73
N GLY A 284 29.90 24.66 -8.94
CA GLY A 284 30.14 25.97 -9.53
C GLY A 284 29.58 26.09 -10.94
N ILE A 285 29.53 27.32 -11.43
CA ILE A 285 28.96 27.63 -12.74
C ILE A 285 30.10 27.72 -13.76
N LEU A 286 30.08 26.87 -14.77
CA LEU A 286 30.99 26.97 -15.91
C LEU A 286 30.20 27.15 -17.20
N ARG A 287 30.87 27.63 -18.23
CA ARG A 287 30.30 27.73 -19.56
C ARG A 287 30.76 26.58 -20.45
N ARG A 288 29.82 25.99 -21.19
CA ARG A 288 30.08 24.96 -22.21
C ARG A 288 29.69 25.50 -23.57
N LYS A 289 30.40 25.13 -24.64
CA LYS A 289 29.90 25.40 -26.00
C LYS A 289 28.58 24.66 -26.24
N GLY A 290 27.63 25.31 -26.92
CA GLY A 290 26.39 24.69 -27.38
C GLY A 290 26.64 23.45 -28.26
N GLY A 291 25.58 22.77 -28.73
CA GLY A 291 25.67 21.56 -29.55
C GLY A 291 26.50 21.70 -30.85
N PHE A 292 26.39 20.74 -31.77
CA PHE A 292 27.30 20.58 -32.94
C PHE A 292 27.56 21.84 -33.80
N LEU A 293 26.72 22.88 -33.73
CA LEU A 293 26.84 24.15 -34.46
C LEU A 293 26.98 25.40 -33.54
N GLY A 294 26.99 25.22 -32.21
CA GLY A 294 26.91 26.29 -31.24
C GLY A 294 28.24 27.03 -31.03
N LYS A 295 28.40 28.21 -31.64
CA LYS A 295 29.51 29.14 -31.34
C LYS A 295 29.39 29.80 -29.96
N LYS A 296 28.19 29.80 -29.36
CA LYS A 296 27.90 30.48 -28.08
C LYS A 296 28.24 29.59 -26.88
N TRP A 297 28.80 30.23 -25.85
CA TRP A 297 29.08 29.65 -24.55
C TRP A 297 27.81 29.72 -23.68
N LEU A 298 27.27 28.57 -23.31
CA LEU A 298 26.08 28.44 -22.48
C LEU A 298 26.47 28.23 -21.03
N LEU A 299 25.81 28.93 -20.12
CA LEU A 299 25.95 28.77 -18.68
C LEU A 299 25.38 27.40 -18.26
N ASN A 300 26.12 26.64 -17.46
CA ASN A 300 25.69 25.35 -16.93
C ASN A 300 26.21 25.18 -15.50
N LEU A 301 25.47 24.45 -14.67
CA LEU A 301 25.94 24.09 -13.35
C LEU A 301 26.78 22.82 -13.41
N PHE A 302 27.93 22.84 -12.76
CA PHE A 302 28.80 21.69 -12.61
C PHE A 302 28.87 21.25 -11.17
N CYS A 303 28.75 19.94 -10.95
CA CYS A 303 28.84 19.30 -9.64
C CYS A 303 29.86 18.18 -9.74
N LEU A 304 30.91 18.26 -8.91
CA LEU A 304 31.88 17.20 -8.69
C LEU A 304 31.52 16.49 -7.39
N THR A 305 31.20 15.20 -7.47
CA THR A 305 30.81 14.37 -6.35
C THR A 305 32.01 13.69 -5.70
N ASP A 306 31.91 13.35 -4.42
CA ASP A 306 32.98 12.61 -3.72
C ASP A 306 33.25 11.23 -4.33
N THR A 307 32.23 10.63 -4.95
CA THR A 307 32.27 9.40 -5.74
C THR A 307 33.06 9.54 -7.05
N GLY A 308 33.48 10.75 -7.41
CA GLY A 308 34.36 10.98 -8.55
C GLY A 308 33.64 11.23 -9.87
N PHE A 309 32.36 11.64 -9.84
CA PHE A 309 31.67 12.04 -11.06
C PHE A 309 31.63 13.55 -11.21
N LEU A 310 31.80 14.00 -12.44
CA LEU A 310 31.54 15.38 -12.85
C LEU A 310 30.25 15.42 -13.66
N HIS A 311 29.23 16.08 -13.10
CA HIS A 311 27.95 16.29 -13.74
C HIS A 311 27.83 17.70 -14.31
N CYS A 312 27.11 17.82 -15.42
CA CYS A 312 26.77 19.09 -16.06
C CYS A 312 25.26 19.18 -16.22
N PHE A 313 24.64 20.20 -15.64
CA PHE A 313 23.19 20.45 -15.67
C PHE A 313 22.87 21.75 -16.39
N HIS A 314 21.71 21.80 -17.03
CA HIS A 314 21.24 23.03 -17.62
C HIS A 314 20.94 24.06 -16.54
N ALA A 315 21.51 25.25 -16.66
CA ALA A 315 21.26 26.36 -15.75
C ALA A 315 20.05 27.19 -16.21
N SER A 316 18.97 26.58 -16.73
CA SER A 316 17.82 27.33 -17.27
C SER A 316 17.12 28.23 -16.25
N ASN A 317 17.34 28.02 -14.94
CA ASN A 317 16.75 28.81 -13.85
C ASN A 317 17.77 29.27 -12.80
N CYS A 318 19.08 29.15 -13.04
CA CYS A 318 20.12 29.54 -12.06
C CYS A 318 20.82 30.83 -12.51
N ASP A 319 20.05 31.91 -12.68
CA ASP A 319 20.62 33.23 -12.96
C ASP A 319 21.22 33.88 -11.70
N LYS A 320 20.95 33.32 -10.50
CA LYS A 320 21.45 33.80 -9.22
C LYS A 320 22.28 32.73 -8.50
N PRO A 321 23.44 33.09 -7.91
CA PRO A 321 24.27 32.17 -7.12
C PRO A 321 23.56 31.50 -5.95
N ASP A 322 22.54 32.14 -5.39
CA ASP A 322 21.81 31.66 -4.21
C ASP A 322 20.87 30.47 -4.52
N ASP A 323 20.41 30.34 -5.78
CA ASP A 323 19.56 29.22 -6.23
C ASP A 323 20.35 27.91 -6.41
N ILE A 324 21.69 27.96 -6.37
CA ILE A 324 22.59 26.80 -6.53
C ILE A 324 22.44 25.79 -5.38
N ASN A 325 21.91 26.21 -4.23
CA ASN A 325 21.67 25.33 -3.07
C ASN A 325 20.37 24.52 -3.20
N ASN A 326 19.49 24.87 -4.13
CA ASN A 326 18.19 24.20 -4.29
C ASN A 326 18.24 23.21 -5.45
N TYR A 327 18.61 21.95 -5.18
CA TYR A 327 18.79 20.88 -6.17
C TYR A 327 17.52 20.45 -6.93
N SER A 328 16.42 21.20 -6.80
CA SER A 328 15.12 20.89 -7.43
C SER A 328 15.19 20.85 -8.96
N PHE A 329 16.08 21.63 -9.60
CA PHE A 329 16.27 21.66 -11.05
C PHE A 329 17.01 20.44 -11.62
N ILE A 330 17.67 19.63 -10.78
CA ILE A 330 18.40 18.42 -11.22
C ILE A 330 17.42 17.37 -11.78
N TYR A 331 16.14 17.42 -11.39
CA TYR A 331 15.11 16.46 -11.77
C TYR A 331 13.78 17.14 -12.13
N ASN A 332 13.45 17.20 -13.43
CA ASN A 332 12.09 17.56 -13.85
C ASN A 332 11.09 16.43 -13.55
N ASP A 333 11.53 15.17 -13.63
CA ASP A 333 10.74 13.97 -13.34
C ASP A 333 11.46 13.06 -12.32
N LEU A 334 10.69 12.31 -11.52
CA LEU A 334 11.17 11.33 -10.53
C LEU A 334 11.97 10.14 -11.12
N LYS A 335 12.19 10.12 -12.44
CA LYS A 335 12.68 8.95 -13.18
C LYS A 335 14.14 9.06 -13.63
N LYS A 336 14.62 10.26 -14.00
CA LYS A 336 15.97 10.44 -14.54
C LYS A 336 16.54 11.84 -14.25
N PRO A 337 17.84 11.96 -13.96
CA PRO A 337 18.50 13.25 -13.80
C PRO A 337 18.61 13.98 -15.14
N ASN A 338 18.36 15.29 -15.12
CA ASN A 338 18.51 16.18 -16.27
C ASN A 338 19.97 16.60 -16.52
N ALA A 339 20.91 15.67 -16.35
CA ALA A 339 22.31 15.93 -16.66
C ALA A 339 22.52 15.92 -18.19
N TYR A 340 23.12 16.97 -18.74
CA TYR A 340 23.62 16.95 -20.13
C TYR A 340 24.67 15.88 -20.33
N PHE A 341 25.53 15.72 -19.33
CA PHE A 341 26.45 14.61 -19.25
C PHE A 341 26.85 14.35 -17.80
N SER A 342 27.33 13.13 -17.59
CA SER A 342 27.98 12.67 -16.37
C SER A 342 29.28 12.01 -16.80
N ILE A 343 30.42 12.48 -16.28
CA ILE A 343 31.74 11.89 -16.54
C ILE A 343 32.19 11.22 -15.26
N ASN A 344 32.52 9.94 -15.33
CA ASN A 344 33.14 9.22 -14.24
C ASN A 344 34.66 9.40 -14.33
N LEU A 345 35.26 10.15 -13.40
CA LEU A 345 36.69 10.45 -13.38
C LEU A 345 37.55 9.26 -12.92
N GLN A 346 36.94 8.20 -12.37
CA GLN A 346 37.63 6.95 -12.04
C GLN A 346 37.96 6.11 -13.28
N GLN A 347 37.35 6.43 -14.43
CA GLN A 347 37.62 5.69 -15.65
C GLN A 347 39.06 5.95 -16.11
N SER A 348 39.78 4.86 -16.40
CA SER A 348 41.12 4.96 -16.99
C SER A 348 41.10 5.82 -18.26
N LYS A 349 42.14 6.65 -18.43
CA LYS A 349 42.39 7.49 -19.62
C LYS A 349 41.46 8.71 -19.73
N ILE A 350 41.35 9.45 -18.63
CA ILE A 350 40.82 10.81 -18.61
C ILE A 350 41.99 11.75 -18.29
N SER A 351 42.10 12.87 -19.00
CA SER A 351 43.05 13.93 -18.65
C SER A 351 42.38 15.30 -18.71
N VAL A 352 42.88 16.23 -17.89
CA VAL A 352 42.43 17.62 -17.84
C VAL A 352 43.61 18.53 -18.14
N GLU A 353 43.46 19.38 -19.15
CA GLU A 353 44.53 20.22 -19.66
C GLU A 353 44.03 21.62 -20.02
N PHE A 354 44.92 22.62 -19.89
CA PHE A 354 44.68 23.95 -20.42
C PHE A 354 44.71 23.93 -21.94
N VAL A 355 43.82 24.69 -22.57
CA VAL A 355 43.91 24.92 -24.02
C VAL A 355 44.85 26.08 -24.24
N LYS A 356 46.13 25.81 -24.55
CA LYS A 356 47.19 26.84 -24.65
C LYS A 356 46.78 28.09 -25.45
N GLU A 357 46.15 27.88 -26.61
CA GLU A 357 45.68 28.93 -27.51
C GLU A 357 44.53 29.78 -26.94
N LYS A 358 43.82 29.28 -25.92
CA LYS A 358 42.61 29.89 -25.33
C LYS A 358 42.73 30.08 -23.82
N ALA A 359 43.94 29.98 -23.27
CA ALA A 359 44.18 30.17 -21.83
C ALA A 359 43.75 31.58 -21.38
N HIS A 360 44.01 32.60 -22.21
CA HIS A 360 43.55 33.97 -22.00
C HIS A 360 42.02 34.14 -21.95
N LEU A 361 41.26 33.13 -22.38
CA LEU A 361 39.79 33.08 -22.31
C LEU A 361 39.30 32.22 -21.14
N PHE A 362 40.20 31.77 -20.27
CA PHE A 362 39.93 30.88 -19.13
C PHE A 362 39.30 29.54 -19.55
N VAL A 363 39.78 28.99 -20.67
CA VAL A 363 39.28 27.74 -21.27
C VAL A 363 40.21 26.57 -20.97
N PHE A 364 39.62 25.48 -20.49
CA PHE A 364 40.29 24.20 -20.28
C PHE A 364 39.50 23.07 -20.95
N GLU A 365 40.14 21.92 -21.14
CA GLU A 365 39.51 20.76 -21.77
C GLU A 365 39.68 19.47 -20.96
N ILE A 366 38.60 18.68 -20.94
CA ILE A 366 38.58 17.31 -20.44
C ILE A 366 38.66 16.39 -21.66
N LYS A 367 39.70 15.57 -21.70
CA LYS A 367 39.95 14.56 -22.74
C LYS A 367 39.58 13.19 -22.21
N ILE A 368 38.72 12.49 -22.92
CA ILE A 368 38.28 11.12 -22.57
C ILE A 368 38.67 10.21 -23.73
N TYR A 369 39.52 9.24 -23.46
CA TYR A 369 40.00 8.29 -24.47
C TYR A 369 39.21 6.98 -24.41
N GLU A 370 38.23 6.84 -25.31
CA GLU A 370 37.38 5.65 -25.38
C GLU A 370 37.92 4.63 -26.40
N ARG A 371 37.99 3.34 -26.03
CA ARG A 371 38.23 2.27 -27.00
C ARG A 371 36.88 1.81 -27.58
N LYS A 372 36.68 1.95 -28.89
CA LYS A 372 35.53 1.36 -29.63
C LYS A 372 36.06 0.55 -30.80
N LYS A 373 35.63 -0.72 -30.91
CA LYS A 373 35.93 -1.62 -32.06
C LYS A 373 37.41 -1.53 -32.54
N LYS A 374 38.36 -1.72 -31.62
CA LYS A 374 39.82 -1.65 -31.85
C LYS A 374 40.42 -0.27 -32.21
N ARG A 375 39.63 0.80 -32.36
CA ARG A 375 40.13 2.18 -32.53
C ARG A 375 39.97 3.01 -31.26
N MET A 376 40.92 3.92 -31.02
CA MET A 376 40.88 4.88 -29.92
C MET A 376 40.14 6.14 -30.39
N HIS A 377 39.04 6.48 -29.72
CA HIS A 377 38.27 7.68 -29.96
C HIS A 377 38.53 8.67 -28.85
N LEU A 378 38.92 9.88 -29.21
CA LEU A 378 39.11 10.98 -28.27
C LEU A 378 37.86 11.85 -28.25
N LYS A 379 37.17 11.88 -27.11
CA LYS A 379 36.09 12.84 -26.84
C LYS A 379 36.69 14.02 -26.07
N LYS A 380 36.53 15.23 -26.59
CA LYS A 380 36.99 16.47 -25.94
C LYS A 380 35.80 17.30 -25.48
N ILE A 381 35.84 17.75 -24.23
CA ILE A 381 34.82 18.63 -23.65
C ILE A 381 35.53 19.91 -23.23
N GLN A 382 35.24 21.02 -23.92
CA GLN A 382 35.79 22.34 -23.60
C GLN A 382 34.87 23.08 -22.63
N LEU A 383 35.46 23.56 -21.55
CA LEU A 383 34.80 24.31 -20.47
C LEU A 383 35.47 25.67 -20.32
N LYS A 384 34.68 26.69 -20.00
CA LYS A 384 35.13 28.07 -19.79
C LYS A 384 34.72 28.54 -18.40
N ALA A 385 35.69 28.97 -17.59
CA ALA A 385 35.45 29.57 -16.29
C ALA A 385 35.07 31.06 -16.40
N GLY A 386 34.59 31.65 -15.29
CA GLY A 386 34.35 33.09 -15.16
C GLY A 386 35.64 33.89 -14.94
N SER A 387 36.66 33.29 -14.33
CA SER A 387 37.96 33.91 -14.04
C SER A 387 39.11 32.93 -14.17
N GLU A 388 40.35 33.45 -14.16
CA GLU A 388 41.57 32.64 -14.14
C GLU A 388 41.68 31.79 -12.86
N VAL A 389 41.43 32.39 -11.70
CA VAL A 389 41.46 31.70 -10.40
C VAL A 389 40.49 30.53 -10.39
N GLU A 390 39.25 30.76 -10.85
CA GLU A 390 38.24 29.70 -10.94
C GLU A 390 38.67 28.57 -11.90
N MET A 391 39.28 28.91 -13.04
CA MET A 391 39.81 27.92 -13.97
C MET A 391 40.89 27.06 -13.31
N ILE A 392 41.86 27.69 -12.63
CA ILE A 392 42.96 27.00 -11.95
C ILE A 392 42.40 26.05 -10.89
N ASP A 393 41.46 26.52 -10.07
CA ASP A 393 40.86 25.71 -9.02
C ASP A 393 40.14 24.47 -9.57
N TRP A 394 39.38 24.63 -10.65
CA TRP A 394 38.69 23.50 -11.28
C TRP A 394 39.67 22.50 -11.88
N VAL A 395 40.70 22.97 -12.59
CA VAL A 395 41.71 22.09 -13.19
C VAL A 395 42.51 21.36 -12.12
N ALA A 396 42.95 22.05 -11.07
CA ALA A 396 43.70 21.46 -9.97
C ALA A 396 42.89 20.39 -9.25
N LEU A 397 41.63 20.68 -8.90
CA LEU A 397 40.77 19.73 -8.21
C LEU A 397 40.44 18.50 -9.07
N LEU A 398 40.15 18.69 -10.36
CA LEU A 398 39.86 17.57 -11.25
C LEU A 398 41.09 16.67 -11.45
N ARG A 399 42.29 17.26 -11.57
CA ARG A 399 43.55 16.49 -11.65
C ARG A 399 43.80 15.70 -10.37
N LEU A 400 43.76 16.37 -9.22
CA LEU A 400 43.91 15.74 -7.91
C LEU A 400 42.96 14.53 -7.76
N LYS A 401 41.70 14.69 -8.16
CA LYS A 401 40.70 13.63 -8.09
C LYS A 401 41.03 12.48 -9.06
N ILE A 402 41.40 12.77 -10.31
CA ILE A 402 41.81 11.74 -11.29
C ILE A 402 43.04 10.97 -10.79
N ASP A 403 44.04 11.69 -10.30
CA ASP A 403 45.31 11.11 -9.83
C ASP A 403 45.08 10.22 -8.60
N SER A 404 44.14 10.58 -7.71
CA SER A 404 43.75 9.75 -6.56
C SER A 404 43.15 8.38 -6.93
N TYR A 405 42.77 8.18 -8.20
CA TYR A 405 42.25 6.90 -8.70
C TYR A 405 43.29 6.09 -9.48
N ILE A 406 44.48 6.64 -9.70
CA ILE A 406 45.61 5.89 -10.24
C ILE A 406 46.18 5.08 -9.07
N PRO A 407 46.22 3.73 -9.15
CA PRO A 407 46.79 2.93 -8.07
C PRO A 407 48.26 3.32 -7.84
N ASP A 408 48.62 3.53 -6.57
CA ASP A 408 49.97 3.87 -6.14
C ASP A 408 50.92 2.70 -6.40
N GLY A 409 51.43 2.62 -7.62
CA GLY A 409 52.45 1.67 -8.03
C GLY A 409 51.94 0.47 -8.84
N PRO A 410 52.86 -0.27 -9.48
CA PRO A 410 52.52 -1.52 -10.13
C PRO A 410 51.87 -2.46 -9.10
N PRO A 411 50.87 -3.28 -9.49
CA PRO A 411 50.38 -4.32 -8.60
C PRO A 411 51.59 -5.09 -8.08
N THR A 412 51.67 -5.29 -6.76
CA THR A 412 52.71 -6.11 -6.12
C THR A 412 52.91 -7.34 -6.97
N LEU A 413 54.16 -7.62 -7.39
CA LEU A 413 54.46 -8.71 -8.32
C LEU A 413 53.70 -9.96 -7.87
N ILE A 414 52.77 -10.42 -8.70
CA ILE A 414 51.94 -11.62 -8.42
C ILE A 414 52.85 -12.85 -8.24
N PHE A 415 54.04 -12.77 -8.82
CA PHE A 415 55.12 -13.75 -8.68
C PHE A 415 56.16 -13.19 -7.70
N PRO A 416 56.58 -13.96 -6.69
CA PRO A 416 57.77 -13.62 -5.90
C PRO A 416 58.96 -13.41 -6.86
N GLU A 417 59.92 -12.56 -6.45
CA GLU A 417 61.18 -12.43 -7.18
C GLU A 417 61.80 -13.82 -7.43
N GLU A 418 62.44 -13.99 -8.60
CA GLU A 418 62.98 -15.28 -9.05
C GLU A 418 63.88 -15.93 -7.99
N GLU A 419 64.65 -15.12 -7.24
CA GLU A 419 65.45 -15.56 -6.09
C GLU A 419 64.61 -16.18 -4.96
N SER A 420 63.42 -15.65 -4.66
CA SER A 420 62.51 -16.19 -3.64
C SER A 420 61.87 -17.51 -4.08
N LEU A 421 61.61 -17.67 -5.38
CA LEU A 421 61.15 -18.94 -5.95
C LEU A 421 62.28 -19.98 -5.95
N MET A 422 63.50 -19.58 -6.30
CA MET A 422 64.68 -20.45 -6.27
C MET A 422 65.02 -20.91 -4.84
N LEU A 423 64.95 -20.02 -3.85
CA LEU A 423 65.12 -20.37 -2.43
C LEU A 423 64.08 -21.40 -1.97
N LYS A 424 62.81 -21.26 -2.37
CA LYS A 424 61.76 -22.23 -2.03
C LYS A 424 61.94 -23.57 -2.74
N VAL A 425 62.48 -23.58 -3.95
CA VAL A 425 62.84 -24.80 -4.68
C VAL A 425 64.03 -25.48 -4.00
N GLU A 426 65.04 -24.74 -3.58
CA GLU A 426 66.19 -25.27 -2.85
C GLU A 426 65.79 -25.82 -1.46
N GLU A 427 64.93 -25.12 -0.71
CA GLU A 427 64.34 -25.61 0.55
C GLU A 427 63.53 -26.90 0.32
N ALA A 428 62.74 -26.97 -0.75
CA ALA A 428 61.97 -28.16 -1.11
C ALA A 428 62.89 -29.34 -1.50
N ILE A 429 64.03 -29.09 -2.16
CA ILE A 429 65.04 -30.10 -2.46
C ILE A 429 65.73 -30.58 -1.18
N TYR A 430 66.01 -29.67 -0.24
CA TYR A 430 66.69 -30.00 1.02
C TYR A 430 65.78 -30.84 1.94
N THR A 431 64.52 -30.45 2.08
CA THR A 431 63.50 -31.17 2.86
C THR A 431 63.02 -32.45 2.18
N GLY A 432 63.04 -32.51 0.84
CA GLY A 432 62.75 -33.73 0.08
C GLY A 432 63.84 -34.81 0.20
N ARG A 433 65.10 -34.41 0.43
CA ARG A 433 66.22 -35.35 0.69
C ARG A 433 66.29 -35.84 2.14
N SER A 434 65.71 -35.13 3.10
CA SER A 434 65.74 -35.54 4.52
C SER A 434 64.70 -36.62 4.88
N ASN A 435 63.77 -36.96 3.98
CA ASN A 435 62.69 -37.93 4.24
C ASN A 435 62.87 -39.28 3.53
N THR A 436 64.00 -39.53 2.85
CA THR A 436 64.26 -40.82 2.17
C THR A 436 65.24 -41.74 2.89
N ASP A 437 65.85 -41.32 3.99
CA ASP A 437 66.69 -42.19 4.81
C ASP A 437 66.26 -42.11 6.28
N ILE A 438 66.22 -43.28 6.94
CA ILE A 438 65.84 -43.54 8.35
C ILE A 438 64.36 -43.95 8.53
N ASN A 439 64.09 -45.22 8.23
CA ASN A 439 63.42 -46.12 9.18
C ASN A 439 63.75 -47.57 8.83
N GLY A 440 64.95 -47.98 9.26
CA GLY A 440 65.31 -49.37 9.49
C GLY A 440 65.37 -49.64 10.99
N ASN A 441 64.52 -50.56 11.41
CA ASN A 441 64.67 -51.54 12.49
C ASN A 441 64.72 -51.13 13.99
N GLU A 442 63.84 -51.85 14.69
CA GLU A 442 64.00 -52.53 15.99
C GLU A 442 63.90 -51.73 17.30
N GLU A 443 62.93 -52.12 18.14
CA GLU A 443 63.29 -52.86 19.36
C GLU A 443 62.10 -53.68 19.91
N VAL A 444 62.38 -54.97 20.10
CA VAL A 444 61.64 -55.93 20.92
C VAL A 444 62.09 -55.76 22.37
N LYS A 445 61.15 -55.66 23.32
CA LYS A 445 61.41 -55.97 24.74
C LYS A 445 60.34 -56.87 25.32
N VAL A 446 60.88 -57.82 26.09
CA VAL A 446 60.32 -59.01 26.76
C VAL A 446 59.07 -58.73 27.58
#